data_AF-A0A528UYT5-F1
#
_entry.id   AF-A0A528UYT5-F1
#
_cell.length_a   1.000
_cell.length_b   1.000
_cell.length_c   1.000
_cell.angle_alpha   90.00
_cell.angle_beta   90.00
_cell.angle_gamma   90.00
#
_symmetry.space_group_name_H-M   'P 1'
#
loop_
_entity.id
_entity.type
_entity.pdbx_description
1 polymer ?
#
loop_
_entity_poly.entity_id
_entity_poly.type
_entity_poly.pdbx_seq_one_letter_code
_entity_poly.pdbx_strand_id
1 'polypeptide(L)' 'WHERSYRHNELIISHGDTGRDVFFLLEGRARVTLVSADGREIAYRDVEPGDIFGELGGIDGIARSASVV' A
#
# COMPACT_ATOMS: atom_id res chain seq x y z
N TRP A 1 5.61 -14.68 9.20
CA TRP A 1 4.82 -13.44 9.24
C TRP A 1 5.21 -12.71 10.50
N HIS A 2 5.41 -11.40 10.42
CA HIS A 2 5.70 -10.54 11.56
C HIS A 2 4.73 -9.37 11.51
N GLU A 3 4.32 -8.90 12.67
CA GLU A 3 3.40 -7.78 12.79
C GLU A 3 4.18 -6.45 12.71
N ARG A 4 3.59 -5.45 12.04
CA ARG A 4 4.09 -4.07 12.00
C ARG A 4 2.92 -3.14 12.27
N SER A 5 3.15 -2.10 13.06
CA SER A 5 2.17 -1.06 13.35
C SER A 5 2.64 0.25 12.75
N TYR A 6 1.70 1.00 12.18
CA TYR A 6 1.94 2.28 11.52
C TYR A 6 1.06 3.34 12.18
N ARG A 7 1.55 4.57 12.27
CA ARG A 7 0.78 5.71 12.78
C ARG A 7 -0.21 6.20 11.72
N HIS A 8 -1.17 7.00 12.15
CA HIS A 8 -2.09 7.67 11.23
C HIS A 8 -1.31 8.49 10.18
N ASN A 9 -1.61 8.26 8.89
CA ASN A 9 -0.97 8.87 7.72
C ASN A 9 0.53 8.52 7.55
N GLU A 10 0.99 7.42 8.15
CA GLU A 10 2.34 6.92 7.90
C GLU A 10 2.39 6.08 6.61
N LEU A 11 3.39 6.34 5.76
CA LEU A 11 3.55 5.61 4.50
C LEU A 11 3.97 4.16 4.75
N ILE A 12 3.13 3.22 4.31
CA ILE A 12 3.36 1.78 4.42
C ILE A 12 4.09 1.26 3.19
N ILE A 13 3.61 1.64 1.99
CA ILE A 13 4.22 1.31 0.70
C ILE A 13 4.35 2.59 -0.11
N SER A 14 5.52 2.78 -0.74
CA SER A 14 5.76 3.86 -1.70
C SER A 14 5.55 3.35 -3.13
N HIS A 15 4.78 4.08 -3.93
CA HIS A 15 4.71 3.87 -5.38
C HIS A 15 6.10 3.89 -6.02
N GLY A 16 6.34 2.97 -6.97
CA GLY A 16 7.60 2.84 -7.70
C GLY A 16 8.75 2.18 -6.93
N ASP A 17 8.58 1.90 -5.63
CA ASP A 17 9.60 1.18 -4.86
C ASP A 17 9.72 -0.29 -5.32
N THR A 18 10.86 -0.92 -5.04
CA THR A 18 11.20 -2.30 -5.40
C THR A 18 11.02 -3.29 -4.25
N GLY A 19 10.49 -2.84 -3.10
CA GLY A 19 10.13 -3.71 -1.99
C GLY A 19 9.12 -4.79 -2.42
N ARG A 20 9.15 -5.94 -1.74
CA ARG A 20 8.33 -7.14 -2.10
C ARG A 20 7.44 -7.64 -0.96
N ASP A 21 7.39 -6.94 0.16
CA ASP A 21 6.52 -7.27 1.28
C ASP A 21 5.04 -7.29 0.83
N VAL A 22 4.29 -8.30 1.26
CA VAL A 22 2.83 -8.38 1.09
C VAL A 22 2.21 -8.26 2.47
N PHE A 23 1.14 -7.48 2.56
CA PHE A 23 0.51 -7.13 3.83
C PHE A 23 -0.91 -7.67 3.90
N PHE A 24 -1.33 -7.98 5.13
CA PHE A 24 -2.70 -8.31 5.50
C PHE A 24 -3.12 -7.33 6.59
N LEU A 25 -4.19 -6.57 6.39
CA LEU A 25 -4.60 -5.57 7.37
C LEU A 25 -5.30 -6.26 8.54
N LEU A 26 -4.70 -6.19 9.73
CA LEU A 26 -5.26 -6.80 10.94
C LEU A 26 -6.30 -5.90 11.61
N GLU A 27 -6.01 -4.60 11.72
CA GLU A 27 -6.87 -3.61 12.36
C GLU A 27 -6.64 -2.21 11.76
N GLY A 28 -7.62 -1.31 11.93
CA GLY A 28 -7.56 0.05 11.42
C GLY A 28 -8.08 0.20 9.98
N ARG A 29 -7.57 1.19 9.27
CA ARG A 29 -7.89 1.48 7.86
C ARG A 29 -6.63 1.98 7.18
N ALA A 30 -6.43 1.56 5.94
CA ALA A 30 -5.40 2.10 5.05
C ALA A 30 -6.03 2.52 3.72
N ARG A 31 -5.32 3.32 2.94
CA ARG A 31 -5.79 3.82 1.65
C ARG A 31 -4.73 3.65 0.57
N VAL A 32 -5.13 3.05 -0.54
CA VAL A 32 -4.33 2.98 -1.76
C VAL A 32 -4.47 4.28 -2.51
N THR A 33 -3.34 4.94 -2.78
CA THR A 33 -3.28 6.20 -3.52
C THR A 33 -2.37 6.09 -4.73
N LEU A 34 -2.77 6.77 -5.80
CA LEU A 34 -1.95 6.99 -6.99
C LEU A 34 -1.71 8.49 -7.11
N VAL A 35 -0.46 8.88 -7.36
CA VAL A 35 -0.14 10.26 -7.71
C VAL A 35 -0.19 10.36 -9.22
N SER A 36 -1.08 11.18 -9.77
CA SER A 36 -1.11 11.45 -11.20
C SER A 36 0.10 12.28 -11.63
N ALA A 37 0.35 12.34 -12.94
CA ALA A 37 1.51 13.04 -13.50
C ALA A 37 1.55 14.55 -13.19
N ASP A 38 0.42 15.15 -12.84
CA ASP A 38 0.27 16.54 -12.39
C ASP A 38 0.40 16.71 -10.87
N GLY A 39 0.76 15.64 -10.15
CA GLY A 39 0.98 15.65 -8.69
C GLY A 39 -0.29 15.50 -7.85
N ARG A 40 -1.46 15.25 -8.46
CA ARG A 40 -2.70 15.06 -7.69
C ARG A 40 -2.76 13.65 -7.10
N GLU A 41 -3.00 13.56 -5.81
CA GLU A 41 -3.34 12.28 -5.18
C GLU A 41 -4.77 11.88 -5.56
N ILE A 42 -4.89 10.70 -6.14
CA ILE A 42 -6.16 10.05 -6.45
C ILE A 42 -6.28 8.86 -5.51
N ALA A 43 -7.23 8.95 -4.58
CA ALA A 43 -7.64 7.80 -3.77
C ALA A 43 -8.24 6.75 -4.71
N TYR A 44 -7.60 5.58 -4.75
CA TYR A 44 -8.00 4.50 -5.64
C TYR A 44 -8.94 3.52 -4.92
N ARG A 45 -8.56 3.14 -3.69
CA ARG A 45 -9.27 2.11 -2.93
C ARG A 45 -9.01 2.27 -1.42
N ASP A 46 -10.04 2.02 -0.61
CA ASP A 46 -9.86 1.79 0.83
C ASP A 46 -9.48 0.33 1.09
N VAL A 47 -8.69 0.12 2.14
CA VAL A 47 -8.26 -1.20 2.63
C VAL A 47 -8.87 -1.39 4.01
N GLU A 48 -9.68 -2.44 4.16
CA GLU A 48 -10.36 -2.79 5.41
C GLU A 48 -9.68 -3.99 6.10
N PRO A 49 -9.89 -4.19 7.41
CA PRO A 49 -9.36 -5.36 8.10
C PRO A 49 -9.78 -6.67 7.41
N GLY A 50 -8.82 -7.54 7.17
CA GLY A 50 -9.00 -8.76 6.38
C GLY A 50 -8.57 -8.64 4.92
N ASP A 51 -8.33 -7.43 4.42
CA ASP A 51 -7.84 -7.22 3.07
C ASP A 51 -6.33 -7.48 2.93
N ILE A 52 -5.95 -7.88 1.72
CA ILE A 52 -4.55 -7.99 1.28
C ILE A 52 -4.20 -6.77 0.43
N PHE A 53 -2.97 -6.28 0.57
CA PHE A 53 -2.41 -5.25 -0.31
C PHE A 53 -0.89 -5.41 -0.52
N GLY A 54 -0.40 -4.82 -1.63
CA GLY A 54 1.01 -4.95 -2.05
C GLY A 54 1.33 -6.25 -2.78
N GLU A 55 0.33 -7.11 -2.98
CA GLU A 55 0.40 -8.41 -3.64
C GLU A 55 0.91 -8.34 -5.07
N LEU A 56 0.58 -7.30 -5.84
CA LEU A 56 1.02 -7.17 -7.24
C LEU A 56 2.55 -7.24 -7.35
N GLY A 57 3.26 -6.25 -6.81
CA GLY A 57 4.73 -6.24 -6.81
C GLY A 57 5.38 -7.37 -6.00
N GLY A 58 4.66 -7.92 -5.03
CA GLY A 58 5.11 -9.10 -4.29
C GLY A 58 5.11 -10.39 -5.14
N ILE A 59 4.15 -10.51 -6.06
CA ILE A 59 3.96 -11.70 -6.92
C ILE A 59 4.70 -11.57 -8.24
N ASP A 60 4.54 -10.45 -8.95
CA ASP A 60 5.10 -10.26 -10.30
C ASP A 60 6.54 -9.73 -10.29
N GLY A 61 7.00 -9.20 -9.15
CA GLY A 61 8.34 -8.64 -8.99
C GLY A 61 8.57 -7.30 -9.67
N ILE A 62 7.52 -6.67 -10.20
CA ILE A 62 7.53 -5.32 -10.76
C ILE A 62 7.50 -4.30 -9.61
N ALA A 63 7.95 -3.07 -9.88
CA ALA A 63 7.86 -1.97 -8.94
C ALA A 63 6.42 -1.73 -8.45
N ARG A 64 6.27 -1.21 -7.23
CA ARG A 64 4.97 -0.98 -6.59
C ARG A 64 4.05 -0.12 -7.45
N SER A 65 2.87 -0.64 -7.74
CA SER A 65 1.86 -0.02 -8.60
C SER A 65 1.14 1.17 -7.97
N ALA A 66 1.19 1.33 -6.65
CA ALA A 66 0.57 2.42 -5.91
C ALA A 66 1.25 2.63 -4.54
N SER A 67 0.94 3.74 -3.90
CA SER A 67 1.29 4.00 -2.51
C SER A 67 0.18 3.52 -1.57
N VAL A 68 0.54 3.22 -0.32
CA VAL A 68 -0.41 2.88 0.75
C VAL A 68 -0.04 3.63 2.02
N VAL A 69 -1.03 4.27 2.64
CA VAL A 69 -0.97 5.08 3.87
C VAL A 69 -2.06 4.70 4.84
#